data_AF-A0A8J8A2S2-F1
#
_entry.id   AF-A0A8J8A2S2-F1
#
_cell.length_a   1.000
_cell.length_b   1.000
_cell.length_c   1.000
_cell.angle_alpha   90.00
_cell.angle_beta   90.00
_cell.angle_gamma   90.00
#
_symmetry.space_group_name_H-M   'P 1'
#
loop_
_entity.id
_entity.type
_entity.pdbx_description
1 polymer ?
#
loop_
_entity_poly.entity_id
_entity_poly.type
_entity_poly.pdbx_seq_one_letter_code
_entity_poly.pdbx_strand_id
1 'polypeptide(L)'
;MRTPGGRILWVALIIIVLSLAYWILRTSEPACTYASMESPSLVMELGITNLSNGGGINAFVLAVRVDLNSTELIIKDSVSNDIHRFVLRDGLYYPNGRTYFYGVLIPELPPGSPIEVYYMKLSKGNVIINKPSVKAVAGRFILEENLSMEPTENGLYLSITAPRGKVLLSGSLEGYVLFKNHSATAALFNKTVWGLPLNATFAYNTHDPVAKHKLWLSIATSSGHGAIIYHDYGENMKLNVLTLEKGFQFTWLVLYDGYNVETCCGSGLKVSFPPGWEVTSCSSP
;
A
#
# COMPACT_ATOMS: atom_id res chain seq x y z
N MET A 1 -43.20 13.48 -65.74
CA MET A 1 -41.95 12.69 -65.85
C MET A 1 -41.08 13.03 -64.65
N ARG A 2 -40.96 12.13 -63.66
CA ARG A 2 -40.02 12.30 -62.53
C ARG A 2 -38.63 11.93 -63.04
N THR A 3 -37.71 12.89 -63.06
CA THR A 3 -36.35 12.66 -63.55
C THR A 3 -35.65 11.62 -62.66
N PRO A 4 -35.04 10.57 -63.23
CA PRO A 4 -34.39 9.50 -62.48
C PRO A 4 -33.14 9.98 -61.71
N GLY A 5 -32.63 11.18 -61.99
CA GLY A 5 -31.45 11.76 -61.33
C GLY A 5 -31.64 12.14 -59.86
N GLY A 6 -32.86 12.44 -59.42
CA GLY A 6 -33.11 12.84 -58.02
C GLY A 6 -32.92 11.69 -57.03
N ARG A 7 -33.30 10.46 -57.41
CA ARG A 7 -33.19 9.28 -56.54
C ARG A 7 -31.74 8.83 -56.35
N ILE A 8 -30.91 8.97 -57.38
CA ILE A 8 -29.49 8.60 -57.34
C ILE A 8 -28.72 9.55 -56.39
N LEU A 9 -29.06 10.84 -56.41
CA LEU A 9 -28.44 11.83 -55.53
C LEU A 9 -28.73 11.56 -54.05
N TRP A 10 -29.97 11.17 -53.71
CA TRP A 10 -30.35 10.84 -52.33
C TRP A 10 -29.67 9.59 -51.80
N VAL A 11 -29.53 8.55 -52.63
CA VAL A 11 -28.83 7.32 -52.25
C VAL A 11 -27.34 7.59 -52.03
N ALA A 12 -26.70 8.39 -52.89
CA ALA A 12 -25.30 8.79 -52.72
C ALA A 12 -25.10 9.59 -51.42
N LEU A 13 -26.02 10.51 -51.09
CA LEU A 13 -25.94 11.30 -49.87
C LEU A 13 -26.06 10.44 -48.61
N ILE A 14 -26.97 9.46 -48.60
CA ILE A 14 -27.16 8.53 -47.47
C ILE A 14 -25.91 7.67 -47.27
N ILE A 15 -25.31 7.17 -48.36
CA ILE A 15 -24.08 6.37 -48.27
C ILE A 15 -22.94 7.22 -47.70
N ILE A 16 -22.79 8.48 -48.12
CA ILE A 16 -21.75 9.37 -47.59
C ILE A 16 -21.96 9.63 -46.10
N VAL A 17 -23.19 9.93 -45.66
CA VAL A 17 -23.50 10.17 -44.25
C VAL A 17 -23.27 8.93 -43.40
N LEU A 18 -23.69 7.75 -43.87
CA LEU A 18 -23.44 6.49 -43.18
C LEU A 18 -21.95 6.14 -43.13
N SER A 19 -21.21 6.43 -44.20
CA SER A 19 -19.76 6.23 -44.26
C SER A 19 -19.03 7.17 -43.30
N LEU A 20 -19.49 8.43 -43.19
CA LEU A 20 -18.93 9.41 -42.27
C LEU A 20 -19.25 9.05 -40.81
N ALA A 21 -20.48 8.64 -40.52
CA ALA A 21 -20.88 8.18 -39.20
C ALA A 21 -20.10 6.92 -38.79
N TYR A 22 -19.92 5.96 -39.72
CA TYR A 22 -19.09 4.79 -39.51
C TYR A 22 -17.62 5.16 -39.28
N TRP A 23 -17.06 6.12 -40.03
CA TRP A 23 -15.69 6.59 -39.81
C TRP A 23 -15.53 7.28 -38.46
N ILE A 24 -16.46 8.15 -38.06
CA ILE A 24 -16.43 8.85 -36.77
C ILE A 24 -16.54 7.83 -35.62
N LEU A 25 -17.42 6.84 -35.73
CA LEU A 25 -17.55 5.74 -34.77
C LEU A 25 -16.30 4.84 -34.71
N ARG A 26 -15.58 4.69 -35.83
CA ARG A 26 -14.37 3.85 -35.91
C ARG A 26 -13.10 4.57 -35.46
N THR A 27 -13.06 5.90 -35.54
CA THR A 27 -11.94 6.72 -35.04
C THR A 27 -12.17 7.26 -33.64
N SER A 28 -13.37 7.11 -33.08
CA SER A 28 -13.66 7.38 -31.67
C SER A 28 -13.33 6.18 -30.77
N GLU A 29 -12.29 5.42 -31.12
CA GLU A 29 -11.63 4.62 -30.10
C GLU A 29 -10.97 5.61 -29.13
N PRO A 30 -11.22 5.51 -27.81
CA PRO A 30 -10.57 6.40 -26.87
C PRO A 30 -9.06 6.23 -27.04
N ALA A 31 -8.37 7.31 -27.38
CA ALA A 31 -6.92 7.31 -27.44
C ALA A 31 -6.41 6.90 -26.05
N CYS A 32 -5.80 5.71 -25.96
CA CYS A 32 -5.08 5.29 -24.77
C CYS A 32 -3.82 6.15 -24.65
N THR A 33 -3.94 7.32 -24.03
CA THR A 33 -2.78 8.04 -23.51
C THR A 33 -2.24 7.25 -22.33
N TYR A 34 -1.07 6.64 -22.53
CA TYR A 34 -0.25 6.17 -21.42
C TYR A 34 0.38 7.41 -20.80
N ALA A 35 -0.20 8.00 -19.76
CA ALA A 35 0.55 8.98 -19.00
C ALA A 35 1.58 8.26 -18.12
N SER A 36 2.71 8.91 -17.89
CA SER A 36 3.69 8.44 -16.93
C SER A 36 3.06 8.48 -15.53
N MET A 37 2.95 7.33 -14.86
CA MET A 37 2.77 7.31 -13.41
C MET A 37 3.93 8.09 -12.81
N GLU A 38 3.64 9.19 -12.10
CA GLU A 38 4.61 9.70 -11.13
C GLU A 38 4.90 8.55 -10.16
N SER A 39 6.18 8.23 -9.98
CA SER A 39 6.55 7.12 -9.10
C SER A 39 6.13 7.49 -7.67
N PRO A 40 5.33 6.64 -7.01
CA PRO A 40 4.88 6.93 -5.65
C PRO A 40 6.09 7.14 -4.74
N SER A 41 6.10 8.26 -4.02
CA SER A 41 7.21 8.65 -3.15
C SER A 41 7.05 7.99 -1.79
N LEU A 42 8.02 7.17 -1.38
CA LEU A 42 8.01 6.56 -0.06
C LEU A 42 7.96 7.66 1.00
N VAL A 43 7.03 7.56 1.94
CA VAL A 43 6.95 8.47 3.09
C VAL A 43 7.44 7.76 4.34
N MET A 44 6.93 6.55 4.57
CA MET A 44 7.24 5.74 5.73
C MET A 44 7.22 4.27 5.39
N GLU A 45 8.18 3.54 5.94
CA GLU A 45 8.18 2.08 5.97
C GLU A 45 8.50 1.63 7.41
N LEU A 46 7.64 0.78 7.97
CA LEU A 46 7.86 0.06 9.21
C LEU A 46 7.84 -1.43 8.89
N GLY A 47 8.87 -2.17 9.28
CA GLY A 47 9.00 -3.55 8.86
C GLY A 47 9.85 -4.41 9.79
N ILE A 48 9.68 -5.71 9.62
CA ILE A 48 10.52 -6.75 10.21
C ILE A 48 11.29 -7.39 9.06
N THR A 49 12.62 -7.43 9.15
CA THR A 49 13.47 -8.08 8.16
C THR A 49 14.42 -9.07 8.83
N ASN A 50 14.72 -10.16 8.14
CA ASN A 50 15.72 -11.11 8.57
C ASN A 50 17.02 -10.81 7.83
N LEU A 51 18.06 -10.50 8.60
CA LEU A 51 19.42 -10.27 8.12
C LEU A 51 20.32 -11.39 8.62
N SER A 52 21.44 -11.59 7.94
CA SER A 52 22.55 -12.36 8.47
C SER A 52 23.47 -11.44 9.27
N ASN A 53 24.17 -11.97 10.27
CA ASN A 53 25.22 -11.24 10.98
C ASN A 53 26.34 -10.80 9.99
N GLY A 54 26.57 -9.49 9.88
CA GLY A 54 27.37 -8.84 8.84
C GLY A 54 26.55 -8.27 7.66
N GLY A 55 25.23 -8.42 7.68
CA GLY A 55 24.30 -7.92 6.67
C GLY A 55 24.00 -6.43 6.80
N GLY A 56 23.55 -5.83 5.69
CA GLY A 56 23.25 -4.40 5.59
C GLY A 56 21.78 -4.08 5.83
N ILE A 57 21.52 -2.97 6.53
CA ILE A 57 20.21 -2.33 6.59
C ILE A 57 20.42 -0.82 6.57
N ASN A 58 19.60 -0.07 5.84
CA ASN A 58 19.68 1.39 5.78
C ASN A 58 18.38 1.97 6.36
N ALA A 59 18.28 1.99 7.70
CA ALA A 59 17.06 2.36 8.42
C ALA A 59 17.35 2.68 9.90
N PHE A 60 16.39 3.34 10.57
CA PHE A 60 16.38 3.38 12.03
C PHE A 60 16.01 2.00 12.58
N VAL A 61 16.80 1.49 13.51
CA VAL A 61 16.54 0.22 14.19
C VAL A 61 15.76 0.50 15.47
N LEU A 62 14.61 -0.17 15.60
CA LEU A 62 13.70 -0.05 16.73
C LEU A 62 13.91 -1.16 17.76
N ALA A 63 14.18 -2.38 17.28
CA ALA A 63 14.49 -3.54 18.11
C ALA A 63 15.19 -4.61 17.28
N VAL A 64 15.85 -5.56 17.95
CA VAL A 64 16.52 -6.71 17.34
C VAL A 64 16.16 -7.98 18.11
N ARG A 65 15.96 -9.09 17.40
CA ARG A 65 15.85 -10.41 17.99
C ARG A 65 16.95 -11.30 17.43
N VAL A 66 17.67 -11.92 18.35
CA VAL A 66 18.73 -12.90 18.08
C VAL A 66 18.68 -13.97 19.14
N ASP A 67 19.15 -15.16 18.80
CA ASP A 67 19.25 -16.27 19.74
C ASP A 67 20.53 -16.12 20.58
N LEU A 68 20.45 -15.28 21.60
CA LEU A 68 21.53 -15.03 22.57
C LEU A 68 20.98 -15.08 23.99
N ASN A 69 21.77 -15.67 24.89
CA ASN A 69 21.47 -15.74 26.32
C ASN A 69 22.17 -14.61 27.09
N SER A 70 22.06 -13.36 26.62
CA SER A 70 22.62 -12.18 27.27
C SER A 70 21.54 -11.13 27.58
N THR A 71 21.68 -10.39 28.67
CA THR A 71 20.76 -9.28 29.00
C THR A 71 21.04 -8.02 28.20
N GLU A 72 22.25 -7.92 27.63
CA GLU A 72 22.68 -6.82 26.78
C GLU A 72 23.21 -7.35 25.45
N LEU A 73 23.05 -6.55 24.41
CA LEU A 73 23.56 -6.84 23.08
C LEU A 73 24.38 -5.65 22.59
N ILE A 74 25.59 -5.93 22.13
CA ILE A 74 26.45 -4.95 21.49
C ILE A 74 26.37 -5.17 19.98
N ILE A 75 25.89 -4.14 19.28
CA ILE A 75 25.89 -4.09 17.82
C ILE A 75 26.94 -3.07 17.39
N LYS A 76 27.80 -3.50 16.48
CA LYS A 76 28.77 -2.64 15.81
C LYS A 76 28.27 -2.35 14.39
N ASP A 77 28.24 -1.08 14.01
CA ASP A 77 28.02 -0.70 12.61
C ASP A 77 29.26 -1.09 11.81
N SER A 78 29.11 -2.01 10.86
CA SER A 78 30.23 -2.51 10.05
C SER A 78 30.78 -1.47 9.06
N VAL A 79 30.04 -0.39 8.79
CA VAL A 79 30.40 0.68 7.86
C VAL A 79 30.96 1.89 8.61
N SER A 80 30.25 2.40 9.63
CA SER A 80 30.71 3.57 10.39
C SER A 80 31.65 3.23 11.54
N ASN A 81 31.74 1.95 11.92
CA ASN A 81 32.50 1.46 13.07
C ASN A 81 31.96 1.93 14.44
N ASP A 82 30.75 2.49 14.47
CA ASP A 82 30.07 2.91 15.70
C ASP A 82 29.59 1.71 16.54
N ILE A 83 29.47 1.91 17.85
CA ILE A 83 29.07 0.87 18.80
C ILE A 83 27.78 1.28 19.49
N HIS A 84 26.82 0.37 19.48
CA HIS A 84 25.49 0.60 20.00
C HIS A 84 25.11 -0.49 20.97
N ARG A 85 24.54 -0.06 22.11
CA ARG A 85 24.13 -0.95 23.18
C ARG A 85 22.62 -1.10 23.17
N PHE A 86 22.20 -2.35 23.25
CA PHE A 86 20.81 -2.74 23.33
C PHE A 86 20.57 -3.52 24.61
N VAL A 87 19.36 -3.41 25.14
CA VAL A 87 18.94 -4.07 26.39
C VAL A 87 17.78 -5.01 26.09
N LEU A 88 17.87 -6.23 26.60
CA LEU A 88 16.82 -7.23 26.47
C LEU A 88 15.59 -6.84 27.30
N ARG A 89 14.42 -6.79 26.64
CA ARG A 89 13.11 -6.60 27.26
C ARG A 89 12.07 -7.41 26.47
N ASP A 90 11.19 -8.13 27.15
CA ASP A 90 10.08 -8.86 26.49
C ASP A 90 10.53 -9.76 25.30
N GLY A 91 11.74 -10.33 25.35
CA GLY A 91 12.29 -11.19 24.29
C GLY A 91 12.89 -10.46 23.07
N LEU A 92 13.04 -9.13 23.12
CA LEU A 92 13.69 -8.31 22.10
C LEU A 92 14.78 -7.42 22.72
N TYR A 93 15.84 -7.14 21.97
CA TYR A 93 16.87 -6.17 22.33
C TYR A 93 16.47 -4.78 21.81
N TYR A 94 16.35 -3.79 22.69
CA TYR A 94 16.00 -2.40 22.32
C TYR A 94 17.20 -1.47 22.47
N PRO A 95 17.42 -0.53 21.55
CA PRO A 95 18.50 0.42 21.68
C PRO A 95 18.23 1.41 22.81
N ASN A 96 19.29 1.87 23.49
CA ASN A 96 19.17 2.89 24.53
C ASN A 96 18.81 4.30 24.01
N GLY A 97 18.79 4.50 22.68
CA GLY A 97 18.46 5.76 22.03
C GLY A 97 18.14 5.55 20.56
N ARG A 98 17.85 6.65 19.84
CA ARG A 98 17.63 6.60 18.39
C ARG A 98 18.90 6.12 17.70
N THR A 99 18.72 5.10 16.86
CA THR A 99 19.84 4.29 16.41
C THR A 99 19.65 3.99 14.94
N TYR A 100 20.63 4.36 14.14
CA TYR A 100 20.65 4.19 12.68
C TYR A 100 21.95 3.50 12.31
N PHE A 101 21.87 2.42 11.54
CA PHE A 101 23.05 1.72 11.03
C PHE A 101 22.96 1.54 9.53
N TYR A 102 24.11 1.23 8.95
CA TYR A 102 24.24 0.72 7.59
C TYR A 102 24.46 -0.80 7.55
N GLY A 103 25.05 -1.36 8.61
CA GLY A 103 25.28 -2.81 8.73
C GLY A 103 25.26 -3.28 10.18
N VAL A 104 24.82 -4.53 10.38
CA VAL A 104 24.66 -5.12 11.71
C VAL A 104 25.74 -6.17 11.92
N LEU A 105 26.70 -5.88 12.79
CA LEU A 105 27.70 -6.85 13.25
C LEU A 105 27.59 -7.05 14.76
N ILE A 106 27.23 -8.27 15.17
CA ILE A 106 27.18 -8.71 16.57
C ILE A 106 28.42 -9.59 16.80
N PRO A 107 29.41 -9.12 17.60
CA PRO A 107 30.67 -9.87 17.81
C PRO A 107 30.48 -11.24 18.47
N GLU A 108 29.43 -11.38 19.28
CA GLU A 108 29.11 -12.60 20.04
C GLU A 108 28.47 -13.69 19.17
N LEU A 109 28.06 -13.37 17.93
CA LEU A 109 27.44 -14.31 17.02
C LEU A 109 28.40 -14.73 15.91
N PRO A 110 28.38 -16.02 15.50
CA PRO A 110 29.05 -16.45 14.29
C PRO A 110 28.61 -15.62 13.08
N PRO A 111 29.49 -15.36 12.10
CA PRO A 111 29.10 -14.77 10.82
C PRO A 111 27.98 -15.59 10.17
N GLY A 112 26.99 -14.92 9.58
CA GLY A 112 25.86 -15.59 8.94
C GLY A 112 24.68 -15.94 9.85
N SER A 113 24.83 -15.83 11.18
CA SER A 113 23.73 -16.08 12.13
C SER A 113 22.51 -15.20 11.83
N PRO A 114 21.27 -15.73 11.94
CA PRO A 114 20.07 -14.95 11.64
C PRO A 114 19.81 -13.88 12.71
N ILE A 115 19.43 -12.70 12.23
CA ILE A 115 19.10 -11.52 13.03
C ILE A 115 17.77 -10.99 12.50
N GLU A 116 16.74 -11.01 13.33
CA GLU A 116 15.47 -10.36 13.01
C GLU A 116 15.53 -8.90 13.48
N VAL A 117 15.36 -7.96 12.55
CA VAL A 117 15.49 -6.52 12.79
C VAL A 117 14.16 -5.83 12.56
N TYR A 118 13.71 -5.09 13.57
CA TYR A 118 12.54 -4.22 13.53
C TYR A 118 13.02 -2.83 13.16
N TYR A 119 12.56 -2.29 12.04
CA TYR A 119 13.09 -1.06 11.49
C TYR A 119 12.01 -0.06 11.08
N MET A 120 12.44 1.19 10.98
CA MET A 120 11.68 2.31 10.43
C MET A 120 12.53 3.07 9.41
N LYS A 121 12.00 3.25 8.21
CA LYS A 121 12.52 4.22 7.23
C LYS A 121 11.53 5.37 7.14
N LEU A 122 12.09 6.58 7.17
CA LEU A 122 11.36 7.81 6.94
C LEU A 122 12.02 8.51 5.76
N SER A 123 11.20 8.94 4.83
CA SER A 123 11.61 9.68 3.65
C SER A 123 10.88 11.02 3.63
N LYS A 124 11.40 11.99 2.87
CA LYS A 124 10.70 13.25 2.65
C LYS A 124 9.46 12.98 1.79
N GLY A 125 8.28 13.03 2.40
CA GLY A 125 6.98 13.01 1.71
C GLY A 125 6.12 14.17 2.17
N ASN A 126 5.07 14.49 1.42
CA ASN A 126 4.15 15.59 1.76
C ASN A 126 2.94 15.13 2.57
N VAL A 127 2.72 13.81 2.69
CA VAL A 127 1.73 13.25 3.62
C VAL A 127 2.10 13.66 5.05
N ILE A 128 1.18 14.36 5.72
CA ILE A 128 1.35 14.76 7.11
C ILE A 128 1.09 13.56 8.00
N ILE A 129 2.08 13.20 8.81
CA ILE A 129 2.01 12.08 9.74
C ILE A 129 2.18 12.62 11.16
N ASN A 130 1.17 12.39 12.00
CA ASN A 130 1.32 12.63 13.44
C ASN A 130 2.31 11.62 14.01
N LYS A 131 3.30 12.09 14.78
CA LYS A 131 4.49 11.35 15.26
C LYS A 131 4.16 9.86 15.54
N PRO A 132 4.62 8.91 14.71
CA PRO A 132 4.32 7.50 14.91
C PRO A 132 4.95 7.03 16.23
N SER A 133 4.12 6.61 17.18
CA SER A 133 4.58 5.92 18.39
C SER A 133 4.28 4.43 18.25
N VAL A 134 5.33 3.64 18.07
CA VAL A 134 5.22 2.20 17.77
C VAL A 134 6.09 1.39 18.72
N LYS A 135 5.50 0.34 19.32
CA LYS A 135 6.22 -0.66 20.11
C LYS A 135 6.46 -1.91 19.25
N ALA A 136 7.72 -2.30 19.08
CA ALA A 136 8.05 -3.62 18.56
C ALA A 136 7.73 -4.68 19.62
N VAL A 137 7.19 -5.82 19.22
CA VAL A 137 7.07 -7.03 20.05
C VAL A 137 7.39 -8.22 19.16
N ALA A 138 7.73 -9.38 19.74
CA ALA A 138 8.11 -10.55 18.96
C ALA A 138 7.06 -10.86 17.86
N GLY A 139 7.50 -10.78 16.60
CA GLY A 139 6.75 -11.05 15.39
C GLY A 139 5.79 -9.95 14.90
N ARG A 140 5.71 -8.75 15.52
CA ARG A 140 4.79 -7.67 15.09
C ARG A 140 5.13 -6.31 15.70
N PHE A 141 4.48 -5.27 15.20
CA PHE A 141 4.38 -3.95 15.82
C PHE A 141 3.03 -3.74 16.47
N ILE A 142 2.98 -2.86 17.48
CA ILE A 142 1.75 -2.36 18.11
C ILE A 142 1.85 -0.84 18.16
N LEU A 143 0.82 -0.14 17.68
CA LEU A 143 0.71 1.31 17.83
C LEU A 143 0.43 1.67 19.29
N GLU A 144 1.26 2.55 19.87
CA GLU A 144 1.05 3.06 21.23
C GLU A 144 0.11 4.28 21.26
N GLU A 145 -0.01 4.96 20.12
CA GLU A 145 -0.87 6.11 19.86
C GLU A 145 -1.53 5.99 18.48
N ASN A 146 -2.51 6.85 18.19
CA ASN A 146 -3.16 6.88 16.88
C ASN A 146 -2.16 7.36 15.81
N LEU A 147 -2.05 6.63 14.71
CA LEU A 147 -1.31 7.06 13.53
C LEU A 147 -2.28 7.63 12.50
N SER A 148 -2.29 8.95 12.35
CA SER A 148 -3.16 9.65 11.38
C SER A 148 -2.36 10.12 10.17
N MET A 149 -2.95 9.94 8.99
CA MET A 149 -2.37 10.23 7.70
C MET A 149 -3.35 11.10 6.90
N GLU A 150 -2.91 12.29 6.52
CA GLU A 150 -3.68 13.20 5.67
C GLU A 150 -3.23 13.04 4.21
N PRO A 151 -4.12 12.65 3.28
CA PRO A 151 -3.76 12.51 1.88
C PRO A 151 -3.36 13.87 1.28
N THR A 152 -2.46 13.82 0.31
CA THR A 152 -2.06 15.01 -0.45
C THR A 152 -3.01 15.22 -1.62
N GLU A 153 -2.80 16.30 -2.38
CA GLU A 153 -3.49 16.53 -3.65
C GLU A 153 -3.24 15.41 -4.68
N ASN A 154 -2.16 14.64 -4.52
CA ASN A 154 -1.80 13.53 -5.39
C ASN A 154 -2.21 12.16 -4.81
N GLY A 155 -3.02 12.15 -3.74
CA GLY A 155 -3.55 10.94 -3.13
C GLY A 155 -2.62 10.32 -2.08
N LEU A 156 -2.93 9.09 -1.69
CA LEU A 156 -2.08 8.28 -0.80
C LEU A 156 -2.20 6.80 -1.12
N TYR A 157 -1.18 6.04 -0.76
CA TYR A 157 -1.22 4.58 -0.80
C TYR A 157 -0.64 4.00 0.48
N LEU A 158 -1.44 3.23 1.21
CA LEU A 158 -1.05 2.56 2.44
C LEU A 158 -1.23 1.05 2.26
N SER A 159 -0.17 0.29 2.45
CA SER A 159 -0.21 -1.18 2.48
C SER A 159 0.22 -1.69 3.85
N ILE A 160 -0.53 -2.66 4.37
CA ILE A 160 -0.38 -3.20 5.72
C ILE A 160 -0.39 -4.72 5.65
N THR A 161 0.61 -5.36 6.24
CA THR A 161 0.70 -6.82 6.37
C THR A 161 0.31 -7.26 7.79
N ALA A 162 -0.42 -8.37 7.86
CA ALA A 162 -1.07 -8.96 9.02
C ALA A 162 -1.84 -7.93 9.88
N PRO A 163 -2.73 -7.10 9.29
CA PRO A 163 -3.38 -6.01 10.01
C PRO A 163 -4.33 -6.54 11.10
N ARG A 164 -4.26 -6.00 12.31
CA ARG A 164 -5.22 -6.25 13.41
C ARG A 164 -5.58 -4.95 14.10
N GLY A 165 -6.86 -4.79 14.44
CA GLY A 165 -7.38 -3.55 15.00
C GLY A 165 -8.15 -2.75 13.96
N LYS A 166 -8.35 -1.47 14.23
CA LYS A 166 -9.29 -0.62 13.50
C LYS A 166 -8.60 0.52 12.77
N VAL A 167 -9.07 0.74 11.55
CA VAL A 167 -8.73 1.88 10.69
C VAL A 167 -9.97 2.75 10.58
N LEU A 168 -9.87 4.02 10.94
CA LEU A 168 -10.90 5.03 10.74
C LEU A 168 -10.66 5.74 9.41
N LEU A 169 -11.75 6.01 8.69
CA LEU A 169 -11.77 6.75 7.43
C LEU A 169 -12.69 7.95 7.64
N SER A 170 -12.11 9.15 7.58
CA SER A 170 -12.84 10.41 7.81
C SER A 170 -12.73 11.34 6.61
N GLY A 171 -13.82 12.00 6.24
CA GLY A 171 -13.92 12.70 4.96
C GLY A 171 -15.34 13.14 4.61
N SER A 172 -15.69 13.08 3.31
CA SER A 172 -17.08 13.29 2.87
C SER A 172 -18.02 12.16 3.29
N LEU A 173 -17.46 10.99 3.60
CA LEU A 173 -18.13 9.84 4.17
C LEU A 173 -17.28 9.35 5.34
N GLU A 174 -17.92 9.04 6.46
CA GLU A 174 -17.27 8.48 7.64
C GLU A 174 -17.43 6.96 7.65
N GLY A 175 -16.38 6.25 8.02
CA GLY A 175 -16.39 4.79 8.05
C GLY A 175 -15.20 4.20 8.78
N TYR A 176 -15.16 2.87 8.82
CA TYR A 176 -14.03 2.15 9.40
C TYR A 176 -13.80 0.80 8.70
N VAL A 177 -12.58 0.30 8.86
CA VAL A 177 -12.22 -1.09 8.59
C VAL A 177 -11.70 -1.72 9.86
N LEU A 178 -12.35 -2.79 10.32
CA LEU A 178 -11.99 -3.52 11.53
C LEU A 178 -11.43 -4.89 11.16
N PHE A 179 -10.14 -5.10 11.43
CA PHE A 179 -9.44 -6.36 11.21
C PHE A 179 -9.41 -7.19 12.50
N LYS A 180 -10.03 -8.36 12.47
CA LYS A 180 -10.04 -9.36 13.55
C LYS A 180 -9.20 -10.57 13.13
N ASN A 181 -9.05 -11.54 14.03
CA ASN A 181 -8.29 -12.76 13.74
C ASN A 181 -8.88 -13.62 12.61
N HIS A 182 -10.18 -13.51 12.34
CA HIS A 182 -10.86 -14.39 11.37
C HIS A 182 -11.80 -13.64 10.43
N SER A 183 -11.72 -12.32 10.41
CA SER A 183 -12.56 -11.50 9.54
C SER A 183 -11.99 -10.09 9.37
N ALA A 184 -12.41 -9.42 8.31
CA ALA A 184 -12.30 -7.96 8.20
C ALA A 184 -13.66 -7.37 7.84
N THR A 185 -14.10 -6.36 8.60
CA THR A 185 -15.36 -5.64 8.35
C THR A 185 -15.03 -4.27 7.83
N ALA A 186 -15.44 -3.98 6.59
CA ALA A 186 -15.28 -2.68 5.96
C ALA A 186 -16.65 -1.98 5.91
N ALA A 187 -16.93 -1.18 6.94
CA ALA A 187 -18.26 -0.61 7.19
C ALA A 187 -18.70 0.35 6.08
N LEU A 188 -17.76 1.14 5.54
CA LEU A 188 -18.02 2.07 4.45
C LEU A 188 -18.61 1.37 3.20
N PHE A 189 -18.17 0.14 2.93
CA PHE A 189 -18.60 -0.65 1.77
C PHE A 189 -19.77 -1.60 2.09
N ASN A 190 -20.24 -1.62 3.33
CA ASN A 190 -21.17 -2.61 3.85
C ASN A 190 -20.75 -4.07 3.57
N LYS A 191 -19.47 -4.38 3.85
CA LYS A 191 -18.88 -5.71 3.62
C LYS A 191 -18.23 -6.27 4.87
N THR A 192 -18.36 -7.57 5.04
CA THR A 192 -17.52 -8.37 5.94
C THR A 192 -16.96 -9.53 5.14
N VAL A 193 -15.63 -9.65 5.15
CA VAL A 193 -14.90 -10.76 4.55
C VAL A 193 -14.45 -11.71 5.65
N TRP A 194 -14.56 -13.02 5.40
CA TRP A 194 -14.21 -14.07 6.35
C TRP A 194 -12.87 -14.71 5.97
N GLY A 195 -12.06 -15.02 6.98
CA GLY A 195 -10.70 -15.53 6.80
C GLY A 195 -9.68 -14.73 7.60
N LEU A 196 -8.47 -15.27 7.74
CA LEU A 196 -7.37 -14.60 8.42
C LEU A 196 -6.87 -13.43 7.56
N PRO A 197 -6.99 -12.15 7.98
CA PRO A 197 -6.49 -11.05 7.18
C PRO A 197 -4.97 -11.11 7.08
N LEU A 198 -4.46 -11.21 5.85
CA LEU A 198 -3.04 -11.29 5.52
C LEU A 198 -2.51 -9.92 5.11
N ASN A 199 -3.19 -9.24 4.18
CA ASN A 199 -2.79 -7.92 3.70
C ASN A 199 -4.02 -7.02 3.57
N ALA A 200 -3.82 -5.72 3.78
CA ALA A 200 -4.80 -4.70 3.45
C ALA A 200 -4.12 -3.52 2.78
N THR A 201 -4.72 -3.02 1.71
CA THR A 201 -4.25 -1.88 0.96
C THR A 201 -5.35 -0.83 0.87
N PHE A 202 -5.02 0.41 1.24
CA PHE A 202 -5.85 1.59 1.07
C PHE A 202 -5.20 2.48 0.01
N ALA A 203 -5.90 2.70 -1.09
CA ALA A 203 -5.41 3.43 -2.24
C ALA A 203 -6.38 4.58 -2.54
N TYR A 204 -6.00 5.79 -2.19
CA TYR A 204 -6.82 6.98 -2.40
C TYR A 204 -6.33 7.75 -3.62
N ASN A 205 -7.18 7.84 -4.64
CA ASN A 205 -6.89 8.49 -5.91
C ASN A 205 -7.69 9.80 -6.02
N THR A 206 -6.99 10.91 -6.24
CA THR A 206 -7.52 12.27 -6.45
C THR A 206 -7.66 12.67 -7.93
N HIS A 207 -7.28 11.77 -8.84
CA HIS A 207 -7.27 11.96 -10.29
C HIS A 207 -8.13 10.92 -11.01
N ASP A 208 -9.01 10.21 -10.30
CA ASP A 208 -9.93 9.26 -10.92
C ASP A 208 -10.80 10.00 -11.96
N PRO A 209 -10.81 9.58 -13.24
CA PRO A 209 -11.45 10.36 -14.29
C PRO A 209 -12.98 10.37 -14.20
N VAL A 210 -13.56 9.49 -13.39
CA VAL A 210 -15.02 9.39 -13.19
C VAL A 210 -15.45 10.16 -11.95
N ALA A 211 -14.79 9.93 -10.82
CA ALA A 211 -15.24 10.43 -9.52
C ALA A 211 -14.42 11.61 -8.97
N LYS A 212 -13.25 11.90 -9.56
CA LYS A 212 -12.17 12.77 -9.04
C LYS A 212 -11.59 12.30 -7.71
N HIS A 213 -12.39 11.85 -6.75
CA HIS A 213 -11.91 11.31 -5.48
C HIS A 213 -12.48 9.93 -5.24
N LYS A 214 -11.60 8.92 -5.16
CA LYS A 214 -11.99 7.52 -4.95
C LYS A 214 -11.04 6.83 -4.00
N LEU A 215 -11.60 6.14 -3.01
CA LEU A 215 -10.87 5.25 -2.11
C LEU A 215 -11.08 3.81 -2.55
N TRP A 216 -9.98 3.12 -2.83
CA TRP A 216 -9.93 1.68 -3.05
C TRP A 216 -9.42 0.98 -1.80
N LEU A 217 -10.04 -0.16 -1.48
CA LEU A 217 -9.67 -1.06 -0.42
C LEU A 217 -9.48 -2.46 -1.00
N SER A 218 -8.27 -2.98 -0.93
CA SER A 218 -7.98 -4.39 -1.23
C SER A 218 -7.68 -5.13 0.06
N ILE A 219 -8.31 -6.28 0.29
CA ILE A 219 -8.06 -7.15 1.44
C ILE A 219 -7.74 -8.56 0.95
N ALA A 220 -6.58 -9.07 1.31
CA ALA A 220 -6.22 -10.47 1.13
C ALA A 220 -6.49 -11.26 2.42
N THR A 221 -7.23 -12.37 2.32
CA THR A 221 -7.50 -13.27 3.45
C THR A 221 -7.01 -14.68 3.15
N SER A 222 -6.55 -15.40 4.19
CA SER A 222 -6.32 -16.84 4.10
C SER A 222 -7.57 -17.59 4.54
N SER A 223 -8.05 -18.48 3.69
CA SER A 223 -9.00 -19.52 4.08
C SER A 223 -8.28 -20.58 4.94
N GLY A 224 -9.00 -21.28 5.82
CA GLY A 224 -8.41 -22.31 6.70
C GLY A 224 -7.71 -23.46 5.96
N HIS A 225 -7.82 -23.55 4.63
CA HIS A 225 -7.15 -24.51 3.77
C HIS A 225 -5.93 -23.96 3.01
N GLY A 226 -5.46 -22.75 3.35
CA GLY A 226 -4.26 -22.13 2.78
C GLY A 226 -4.46 -21.37 1.47
N ALA A 227 -5.66 -21.37 0.89
CA ALA A 227 -5.96 -20.54 -0.28
C ALA A 227 -6.09 -19.07 0.14
N ILE A 228 -5.41 -18.19 -0.59
CA ILE A 228 -5.49 -16.73 -0.44
C ILE A 228 -6.59 -16.20 -1.35
N ILE A 229 -7.51 -15.42 -0.77
CA ILE A 229 -8.65 -14.81 -1.46
C ILE A 229 -8.48 -13.29 -1.39
N TYR A 230 -8.62 -12.63 -2.54
CA TYR A 230 -8.54 -11.18 -2.66
C TYR A 230 -9.94 -10.57 -2.76
N HIS A 231 -10.14 -9.45 -2.08
CA HIS A 231 -11.40 -8.72 -2.03
C HIS A 231 -11.14 -7.24 -2.29
N ASP A 232 -11.64 -6.74 -3.41
CA ASP A 232 -11.45 -5.35 -3.83
C ASP A 232 -12.76 -4.57 -3.78
N TYR A 233 -12.72 -3.39 -3.15
CA TYR A 233 -13.85 -2.50 -3.00
C TYR A 233 -13.43 -1.07 -3.34
N GLY A 234 -14.34 -0.29 -3.92
CA GLY A 234 -14.09 1.11 -4.28
C GLY A 234 -15.29 1.97 -3.93
N GLU A 235 -15.03 3.13 -3.32
CA GLU A 235 -16.06 4.09 -2.90
C GLU A 235 -15.66 5.50 -3.32
N ASN A 236 -16.62 6.25 -3.84
CA ASN A 236 -16.40 7.64 -4.24
C ASN A 236 -16.49 8.51 -2.99
N MET A 237 -15.35 8.94 -2.47
CA MET A 237 -15.28 9.77 -1.28
C MET A 237 -14.11 10.73 -1.35
N LYS A 238 -14.27 11.92 -0.78
CA LYS A 238 -13.15 12.80 -0.47
C LYS A 238 -12.60 12.42 0.89
N LEU A 239 -11.45 11.76 0.93
CA LEU A 239 -10.76 11.40 2.17
C LEU A 239 -10.03 12.62 2.73
N ASN A 240 -10.25 12.92 4.01
CA ASN A 240 -9.50 13.95 4.74
C ASN A 240 -8.43 13.34 5.64
N VAL A 241 -8.75 12.23 6.32
CA VAL A 241 -7.83 11.56 7.24
C VAL A 241 -8.07 10.05 7.21
N LEU A 242 -6.99 9.27 7.17
CA LEU A 242 -6.99 7.85 7.50
C LEU A 242 -6.23 7.66 8.81
N THR A 243 -6.87 7.02 9.81
CA THR A 243 -6.27 6.83 11.12
C THR A 243 -6.21 5.35 11.50
N LEU A 244 -5.03 4.84 11.80
CA LEU A 244 -4.87 3.59 12.52
C LEU A 244 -5.01 3.86 14.02
N GLU A 245 -5.96 3.21 14.69
CA GLU A 245 -6.21 3.44 16.12
C GLU A 245 -5.08 2.89 17.01
N LYS A 246 -4.91 3.48 18.19
CA LYS A 246 -4.05 2.95 19.26
C LYS A 246 -4.34 1.45 19.49
N GLY A 247 -3.29 0.65 19.60
CA GLY A 247 -3.37 -0.79 19.75
C GLY A 247 -3.47 -1.56 18.42
N PHE A 248 -3.53 -0.88 17.27
CA PHE A 248 -3.45 -1.50 15.95
C PHE A 248 -2.11 -2.24 15.80
N GLN A 249 -2.14 -3.40 15.16
CA GLN A 249 -1.00 -4.30 15.03
C GLN A 249 -0.78 -4.68 13.57
N PHE A 250 0.47 -4.87 13.20
CA PHE A 250 0.90 -5.22 11.84
C PHE A 250 2.32 -5.80 11.89
N THR A 251 2.74 -6.47 10.82
CA THR A 251 4.14 -6.93 10.64
C THR A 251 4.93 -6.03 9.72
N TRP A 252 4.25 -5.40 8.77
CA TRP A 252 4.82 -4.46 7.82
C TRP A 252 3.77 -3.40 7.48
N LEU A 253 4.22 -2.15 7.36
CA LEU A 253 3.40 -1.01 6.99
C LEU A 253 4.22 -0.12 6.07
N VAL A 254 3.70 0.18 4.90
CA VAL A 254 4.30 1.13 3.98
C VAL A 254 3.29 2.14 3.50
N LEU A 255 3.70 3.39 3.57
CA LEU A 255 2.96 4.55 3.11
C LEU A 255 3.74 5.24 2.00
N TYR A 256 3.08 5.42 0.87
CA TYR A 256 3.53 6.25 -0.23
C TYR A 256 2.62 7.47 -0.41
N ASP A 257 3.24 8.55 -0.85
CA ASP A 257 2.62 9.76 -1.36
C ASP A 257 2.59 9.70 -2.90
N GLY A 258 1.67 10.43 -3.52
CA GLY A 258 1.59 10.54 -4.98
C GLY A 258 1.04 9.31 -5.67
N TYR A 259 -0.06 8.75 -5.16
CA TYR A 259 -0.75 7.63 -5.81
C TYR A 259 -1.74 8.14 -6.86
N ASN A 260 -1.28 8.25 -8.10
CA ASN A 260 -2.14 8.48 -9.26
C ASN A 260 -2.37 7.16 -10.02
N VAL A 261 -3.62 6.69 -10.06
CA VAL A 261 -4.02 5.60 -10.97
C VAL A 261 -4.79 6.24 -12.10
N GLU A 262 -4.18 6.26 -13.28
CA GLU A 262 -4.95 6.47 -14.50
C GLU A 262 -5.62 5.15 -14.87
N THR A 263 -6.94 5.16 -14.98
CA THR A 263 -7.71 4.02 -15.49
C THR A 263 -7.34 3.79 -16.95
N CYS A 264 -6.90 2.57 -17.29
CA CYS A 264 -6.94 2.11 -18.67
C CYS A 264 -8.39 2.20 -19.18
N CYS A 265 -8.56 2.66 -20.43
CA CYS A 265 -9.87 2.68 -21.08
C CYS A 265 -10.42 1.25 -21.15
N GLY A 266 -11.33 0.91 -20.23
CA GLY A 266 -11.89 -0.43 -20.03
C GLY A 266 -11.85 -0.83 -18.56
N SER A 267 -12.82 -0.33 -17.78
CA SER A 267 -13.37 -0.81 -16.48
C SER A 267 -12.52 -1.63 -15.47
N GLY A 268 -11.19 -1.61 -15.53
CA GLY A 268 -10.31 -2.42 -14.69
C GLY A 268 -9.12 -1.63 -14.14
N LEU A 269 -8.74 -1.96 -12.89
CA LEU A 269 -7.49 -1.50 -12.27
C LEU A 269 -6.32 -2.14 -13.00
N LYS A 270 -5.38 -1.34 -13.52
CA LYS A 270 -4.03 -1.81 -13.81
C LYS A 270 -3.09 -1.10 -12.85
N VAL A 271 -2.59 -1.82 -11.86
CA VAL A 271 -1.62 -1.27 -10.93
C VAL A 271 -0.35 -2.10 -11.01
N SER A 272 0.70 -1.48 -11.53
CA SER A 272 2.06 -2.02 -11.50
C SER A 272 2.75 -1.54 -10.23
N PHE A 273 2.99 -2.46 -9.30
CA PHE A 273 3.86 -2.28 -8.14
C PHE A 273 5.24 -2.92 -8.40
N PRO A 274 6.26 -2.72 -7.54
CA PRO A 274 7.60 -3.31 -7.69
C PRO A 274 7.55 -4.85 -7.90
N PRO A 275 8.61 -5.47 -8.44
CA PRO A 275 8.52 -6.75 -9.15
C PRO A 275 7.86 -7.85 -8.31
N GLY A 276 6.74 -8.39 -8.81
CA GLY A 276 6.03 -9.53 -8.23
C GLY A 276 4.52 -9.35 -7.99
N TRP A 277 3.97 -8.16 -8.20
CA TRP A 277 2.53 -7.88 -8.01
C TRP A 277 1.92 -7.31 -9.29
N GLU A 278 1.66 -8.18 -10.28
CA GLU A 278 0.79 -7.85 -11.40
C GLU A 278 -0.62 -8.36 -11.06
N VAL A 279 -1.51 -7.45 -10.67
CA VAL A 279 -2.96 -7.74 -10.73
C VAL A 279 -3.40 -7.35 -12.14
N THR A 280 -3.32 -8.30 -13.07
CA THR A 280 -3.94 -8.19 -14.38
C THR A 280 -5.35 -8.78 -14.30
N SER A 281 -6.36 -7.93 -14.23
CA SER A 281 -7.71 -8.32 -14.65
C SER A 281 -8.23 -7.31 -15.66
N CYS A 282 -7.71 -7.41 -16.89
CA CYS A 282 -8.37 -6.83 -18.04
C CYS A 282 -9.28 -7.91 -18.62
N SER A 283 -10.52 -8.01 -18.12
CA SER A 283 -11.56 -8.64 -18.92
C SER A 283 -12.09 -7.59 -19.90
N SER A 284 -11.78 -7.77 -21.19
CA SER A 284 -12.51 -7.10 -22.26
C SER A 284 -14.00 -7.46 -22.18
N PRO A 285 -14.91 -6.56 -22.58
CA PRO A 285 -16.32 -6.91 -22.76
C PRO A 285 -16.52 -8.04 -23.77
#